data_AF-A0A9Q4BIN7-F1
#
_entry.id   AF-A0A9Q4BIN7-F1
#
_cell.length_a   1.000
_cell.length_b   1.000
_cell.length_c   1.000
_cell.angle_alpha   90.00
_cell.angle_beta   90.00
_cell.angle_gamma   90.00
#
_symmetry.space_group_name_H-M   'P 1'
#
loop_
_entity.id
_entity.type
_entity.pdbx_description
1 polymer ?
#
loop_
_entity_poly.entity_id
_entity_poly.type
_entity_poly.pdbx_seq_one_letter_code
_entity_poly.pdbx_strand_id
1 'polypeptide(L)'
;MSKTVLKQLGRKMPLAESAAIILSFRYGDSRKKAKRFLKESSVENLHSLRIAIRRLRYSLENFEACFSRSSFKSNIEYLKKLQDVIGVGRDLDVMKEKVAHLESECRTIIPRPFYECLSGKKDESLQEIKLELLKFLQNKKTRSFFTGKKED
;
A
#
# COMPACT_ATOMS: atom_id res chain seq x y z
N MET A 1 -9.14 -1.72 13.23
CA MET A 1 -10.29 -1.99 12.35
C MET A 1 -11.41 -1.04 12.74
N SER A 2 -12.28 -0.63 11.81
CA SER A 2 -13.42 0.23 12.17
C SER A 2 -14.43 -0.55 13.01
N LYS A 3 -15.12 0.13 13.96
CA LYS A 3 -16.23 -0.44 14.75
C LYS A 3 -17.31 -1.05 13.84
N THR A 4 -17.50 -0.50 12.63
CA THR A 4 -18.48 -1.01 11.65
C THR A 4 -18.15 -2.42 11.15
N VAL A 5 -16.87 -2.73 10.90
CA VAL A 5 -16.45 -4.06 10.44
C VAL A 5 -16.60 -5.08 11.57
N LEU A 6 -16.25 -4.69 12.80
CA LEU A 6 -16.38 -5.56 13.96
C LEU A 6 -17.83 -5.98 14.23
N LYS A 7 -18.80 -5.11 13.93
CA LYS A 7 -20.24 -5.44 14.02
C LYS A 7 -20.69 -6.48 13.00
N GLN A 8 -19.95 -6.68 11.89
CA GLN A 8 -20.27 -7.67 10.86
C GLN A 8 -19.73 -9.07 11.19
N LEU A 9 -18.85 -9.18 12.19
CA LEU A 9 -18.24 -10.46 12.58
C LEU A 9 -19.14 -11.14 13.62
N GLY A 10 -19.82 -12.21 13.20
CA GLY A 10 -20.67 -13.01 14.08
C GLY A 10 -19.86 -13.91 15.03
N ARG A 11 -20.39 -14.16 16.24
CA ARG A 11 -19.73 -14.97 17.29
C ARG A 11 -19.39 -16.42 16.85
N LYS A 12 -20.16 -16.98 15.91
CA LYS A 12 -19.98 -18.34 15.37
C LYS A 12 -19.66 -18.34 13.86
N MET A 13 -19.24 -17.20 13.31
CA MET A 13 -18.95 -17.09 11.88
C MET A 13 -17.70 -17.93 11.53
N PRO A 14 -17.75 -18.73 10.46
CA PRO A 14 -16.56 -19.44 9.98
C PRO A 14 -15.39 -18.50 9.69
N LEU A 15 -14.17 -18.99 9.87
CA LEU A 15 -12.95 -18.18 9.67
C LEU A 15 -12.86 -17.65 8.24
N ALA A 16 -13.21 -18.47 7.23
CA ALA A 16 -13.17 -18.06 5.83
C ALA A 16 -14.11 -16.89 5.52
N GLU A 17 -15.32 -16.90 6.09
CA GLU A 17 -16.28 -15.78 5.94
C GLU A 17 -15.77 -14.52 6.64
N SER A 18 -15.25 -14.66 7.86
CA SER A 18 -14.64 -13.56 8.62
C SER A 18 -13.44 -12.96 7.86
N ALA A 19 -12.60 -13.82 7.27
CA ALA A 19 -11.46 -13.43 6.46
C ALA A 19 -11.89 -12.64 5.22
N ALA A 20 -12.93 -13.09 4.51
CA ALA A 20 -13.45 -12.39 3.34
C ALA A 20 -13.92 -10.96 3.69
N ILE A 21 -14.65 -10.79 4.80
CA ILE A 21 -15.09 -9.47 5.28
C ILE A 21 -13.89 -8.57 5.59
N ILE A 22 -12.90 -9.10 6.32
CA ILE A 22 -11.69 -8.33 6.70
C ILE A 22 -10.92 -7.92 5.44
N LEU A 23 -10.66 -8.86 4.52
CA LEU A 23 -9.91 -8.62 3.30
C LEU A 23 -10.62 -7.59 2.40
N SER A 24 -11.93 -7.69 2.23
CA SER A 24 -12.74 -6.72 1.49
C SER A 24 -12.60 -5.31 2.08
N PHE A 25 -12.68 -5.18 3.41
CA PHE A 25 -12.48 -3.91 4.09
C PHE A 25 -11.06 -3.35 3.89
N ARG A 26 -10.01 -4.19 4.04
CA ARG A 26 -8.61 -3.77 3.84
C ARG A 26 -8.36 -3.33 2.40
N TYR A 27 -8.96 -4.01 1.44
CA TYR A 27 -8.89 -3.65 0.05
C TYR A 27 -9.56 -2.30 -0.21
N GLY A 28 -10.76 -2.09 0.34
CA GLY A 28 -11.46 -0.80 0.29
C GLY A 28 -10.65 0.37 0.86
N ASP A 29 -10.06 0.19 2.04
CA ASP A 29 -9.18 1.21 2.66
C ASP A 29 -7.95 1.49 1.78
N SER A 30 -7.30 0.45 1.25
CA SER A 30 -6.15 0.59 0.34
C SER A 30 -6.50 1.39 -0.91
N ARG A 31 -7.65 1.11 -1.54
CA ARG A 31 -8.14 1.90 -2.69
C ARG A 31 -8.44 3.35 -2.32
N LYS A 32 -9.02 3.60 -1.15
CA LYS A 32 -9.29 4.97 -0.67
C LYS A 32 -7.98 5.74 -0.50
N LYS A 33 -6.96 5.14 0.11
CA LYS A 33 -5.63 5.76 0.28
C LYS A 33 -4.93 5.97 -1.06
N ALA A 34 -5.02 5.02 -1.98
CA ALA A 34 -4.48 5.15 -3.34
C ALA A 34 -5.09 6.37 -4.06
N LYS A 35 -6.42 6.49 -4.07
CA LYS A 35 -7.11 7.66 -4.66
C LYS A 35 -6.72 8.98 -4.01
N ARG A 36 -6.55 9.01 -2.69
CA ARG A 36 -6.12 10.21 -1.97
C ARG A 36 -4.69 10.61 -2.37
N PHE A 37 -3.77 9.65 -2.45
CA PHE A 37 -2.40 9.91 -2.89
C PHE A 37 -2.31 10.37 -4.36
N LEU A 38 -3.15 9.80 -5.24
CA LEU A 38 -3.24 10.24 -6.64
C LEU A 38 -3.77 11.68 -6.77
N LYS A 39 -4.67 12.10 -5.87
CA LYS A 39 -5.15 13.48 -5.80
C LYS A 39 -4.08 14.42 -5.23
N GLU A 40 -3.33 13.97 -4.23
CA GLU A 40 -2.33 14.75 -3.52
C GLU A 40 -1.18 13.84 -3.07
N SER A 41 -0.02 13.96 -3.73
CA SER A 41 1.13 13.08 -3.53
C SER A 41 2.03 13.51 -2.35
N SER A 42 1.42 13.86 -1.21
CA SER A 42 2.15 14.25 0.00
C SER A 42 2.84 13.07 0.70
N VAL A 43 3.82 13.37 1.56
CA VAL A 43 4.54 12.38 2.38
C VAL A 43 3.59 11.61 3.29
N GLU A 44 2.61 12.29 3.90
CA GLU A 44 1.62 11.69 4.79
C GLU A 44 0.67 10.75 4.03
N ASN A 45 0.27 11.16 2.82
CA ASN A 45 -0.58 10.34 1.96
C ASN A 45 0.19 9.10 1.48
N LEU A 46 1.47 9.25 1.13
CA LEU A 46 2.34 8.12 0.75
C LEU A 46 2.54 7.15 1.92
N HIS A 47 2.84 7.66 3.11
CA HIS A 47 3.01 6.86 4.32
C HIS A 47 1.72 6.11 4.68
N SER A 48 0.58 6.79 4.63
CA SER A 48 -0.75 6.20 4.87
C SER A 48 -1.07 5.09 3.88
N LEU A 49 -0.78 5.31 2.60
CA LEU A 49 -0.95 4.32 1.53
C LEU A 49 -0.07 3.10 1.78
N ARG A 50 1.22 3.30 2.10
CA ARG A 50 2.17 2.21 2.41
C ARG A 50 1.64 1.32 3.54
N ILE A 51 1.13 1.94 4.62
CA ILE A 51 0.55 1.20 5.75
C ILE A 51 -0.67 0.40 5.30
N ALA A 52 -1.55 0.97 4.48
CA ALA A 52 -2.76 0.29 4.02
C ALA A 52 -2.44 -0.94 3.16
N ILE A 53 -1.54 -0.79 2.18
CA ILE A 53 -1.09 -1.89 1.30
C ILE A 53 -0.41 -3.00 2.12
N ARG A 54 0.49 -2.65 3.03
CA ARG A 54 1.13 -3.64 3.92
C ARG A 54 0.11 -4.40 4.76
N ARG A 55 -0.87 -3.71 5.33
CA ARG A 55 -1.94 -4.34 6.13
C ARG A 55 -2.80 -5.27 5.29
N LEU A 56 -3.10 -4.89 4.04
CA LEU A 56 -3.83 -5.74 3.11
C LEU A 56 -3.02 -7.01 2.79
N ARG A 57 -1.73 -6.87 2.44
CA ARG A 57 -0.84 -8.01 2.16
C ARG A 57 -0.76 -8.97 3.34
N TYR A 58 -0.46 -8.45 4.54
CA TYR A 58 -0.34 -9.30 5.74
C TYR A 58 -1.65 -9.96 6.13
N SER A 59 -2.79 -9.27 5.96
CA SER A 59 -4.09 -9.91 6.19
C SER A 59 -4.31 -11.04 5.18
N LEU A 60 -3.89 -10.85 3.92
CA LEU A 60 -4.00 -11.87 2.88
C LEU A 60 -3.12 -13.08 3.18
N GLU A 61 -1.87 -12.86 3.56
CA GLU A 61 -0.93 -13.93 3.96
C GLU A 61 -1.46 -14.71 5.19
N ASN A 62 -1.98 -14.01 6.20
CA ASN A 62 -2.51 -14.65 7.42
C ASN A 62 -3.72 -15.55 7.16
N PHE A 63 -4.51 -15.27 6.12
CA PHE A 63 -5.71 -16.04 5.78
C PHE A 63 -5.49 -16.99 4.61
N GLU A 64 -4.26 -17.25 4.17
CA GLU A 64 -3.95 -18.12 3.03
C GLU A 64 -4.63 -19.49 3.13
N ALA A 65 -4.64 -20.09 4.33
CA ALA A 65 -5.26 -21.40 4.58
C ALA A 65 -6.78 -21.45 4.38
N CYS A 66 -7.46 -20.30 4.32
CA CYS A 66 -8.92 -20.22 4.18
C CYS A 66 -9.40 -20.26 2.72
N PHE A 67 -8.50 -20.26 1.73
CA PHE A 67 -8.86 -20.05 0.34
C PHE A 67 -8.01 -20.89 -0.64
N SER A 68 -8.41 -20.90 -1.92
CA SER A 68 -7.68 -21.66 -2.96
C SER A 68 -6.33 -21.03 -3.32
N ARG A 69 -5.30 -21.89 -3.40
CA ARG A 69 -3.88 -21.50 -3.44
C ARG A 69 -3.47 -20.68 -4.66
N SER A 70 -4.05 -20.94 -5.83
CA SER A 70 -3.63 -20.34 -7.11
C SER A 70 -3.96 -18.84 -7.22
N SER A 71 -5.21 -18.46 -6.93
CA SER A 71 -5.64 -17.05 -6.95
C SER A 71 -5.01 -16.24 -5.82
N PHE A 72 -4.75 -16.86 -4.67
CA PHE A 72 -4.09 -16.23 -3.54
C PHE A 72 -2.65 -15.81 -3.83
N LYS A 73 -1.84 -16.74 -4.34
CA LYS A 73 -0.41 -16.48 -4.61
C LYS A 73 -0.21 -15.31 -5.57
N SER A 74 -1.03 -15.23 -6.62
CA SER A 74 -0.94 -14.13 -7.60
C SER A 74 -1.23 -12.76 -6.98
N ASN A 75 -2.22 -12.64 -6.08
CA ASN A 75 -2.54 -11.38 -5.42
C ASN A 75 -1.49 -11.00 -4.38
N ILE A 76 -0.91 -11.96 -3.65
CA ILE A 76 0.20 -11.72 -2.72
C ILE A 76 1.40 -11.16 -3.49
N GLU A 77 1.83 -11.83 -4.56
CA GLU A 77 2.98 -11.37 -5.37
C GLU A 77 2.73 -9.99 -5.99
N TYR A 78 1.51 -9.73 -6.44
CA TYR A 78 1.13 -8.41 -6.93
C TYR A 78 1.23 -7.33 -5.84
N LEU A 79 0.71 -7.60 -4.64
CA LEU A 79 0.78 -6.67 -3.51
C LEU A 79 2.20 -6.48 -2.99
N LYS A 80 3.07 -7.49 -3.06
CA LYS A 80 4.50 -7.35 -2.76
C LYS A 80 5.15 -6.34 -3.68
N LYS A 81 5.02 -6.52 -4.99
CA LYS A 81 5.56 -5.58 -6.01
C LYS A 81 5.05 -4.16 -5.79
N LEU A 82 3.75 -3.99 -5.57
CA LEU A 82 3.17 -2.69 -5.29
C LEU A 82 3.72 -2.06 -4.01
N GLN A 83 3.91 -2.87 -2.95
CA GLN A 83 4.52 -2.41 -1.71
C GLN A 83 5.97 -1.98 -1.90
N ASP A 84 6.75 -2.69 -2.72
CA ASP A 84 8.16 -2.39 -2.97
C ASP A 84 8.31 -1.05 -3.71
N VAL A 85 7.53 -0.83 -4.77
CA VAL A 85 7.49 0.45 -5.51
C VAL A 85 7.11 1.62 -4.58
N ILE A 86 6.10 1.45 -3.74
CA ILE A 86 5.71 2.47 -2.73
C ILE A 86 6.81 2.67 -1.68
N GLY A 87 7.54 1.60 -1.34
CA GLY A 87 8.63 1.59 -0.37
C GLY A 87 9.76 2.54 -0.77
N VAL A 88 10.23 2.44 -2.02
CA VAL A 88 11.29 3.30 -2.58
C VAL A 88 10.96 4.78 -2.37
N GLY A 89 9.72 5.19 -2.69
CA GLY A 89 9.30 6.57 -2.54
C GLY A 89 9.36 7.05 -1.08
N ARG A 90 9.01 6.19 -0.10
CA ARG A 90 9.09 6.54 1.32
C ARG A 90 10.53 6.54 1.83
N ASP A 91 11.37 5.64 1.34
CA ASP A 91 12.78 5.58 1.74
C ASP A 91 13.53 6.85 1.32
N LEU A 92 13.18 7.42 0.16
CA LEU A 92 13.70 8.72 -0.28
C LEU A 92 13.27 9.88 0.63
N ASP A 93 12.03 9.88 1.14
CA ASP A 93 11.59 10.90 2.12
C ASP A 93 12.40 10.80 3.41
N VAL A 94 12.61 9.58 3.92
CA VAL A 94 13.40 9.33 5.13
C VAL A 94 14.87 9.70 4.90
N MET A 95 15.41 9.41 3.72
CA MET A 95 16.79 9.78 3.38
C MET A 95 16.96 11.30 3.37
N LYS A 96 16.04 12.05 2.76
CA LYS A 96 16.08 13.52 2.76
C LYS A 96 16.01 14.09 4.17
N GLU A 97 15.13 13.55 5.01
CA GLU A 97 15.01 13.94 6.43
C GLU A 97 16.31 13.68 7.21
N LYS A 98 16.90 12.50 7.06
CA LYS A 98 18.17 12.13 7.72
C LYS A 98 19.34 13.00 7.26
N VAL A 99 19.43 13.29 5.97
CA VAL A 99 20.50 14.12 5.41
C VAL A 99 20.41 15.54 5.96
N ALA A 100 19.21 16.12 6.00
CA ALA A 100 19.00 17.44 6.60
C ALA A 100 19.33 17.46 8.10
N HIS A 101 19.00 16.38 8.82
CA HIS A 101 19.39 16.24 10.23
C HIS A 101 20.91 16.21 10.40
N LEU A 102 21.62 15.40 9.60
CA LEU A 102 23.07 15.30 9.65
C LEU A 102 23.78 16.61 9.29
N GLU A 103 23.25 17.36 8.32
CA GLU A 103 23.78 18.68 7.96
C GLU A 103 23.79 19.64 9.16
N SER A 104 22.66 19.68 9.90
CA SER A 104 22.50 20.46 11.12
C SER A 104 23.37 19.97 12.28
N GLU A 105 23.31 18.66 12.57
CA GLU A 105 23.99 18.04 13.70
C GLU A 105 25.52 18.12 13.57
N CYS A 106 26.04 17.80 12.38
CA CYS A 106 27.48 17.81 12.12
C CYS A 106 28.00 19.20 11.70
N ARG A 107 27.13 20.21 11.55
CA ARG A 107 27.45 21.56 11.05
C ARG A 107 28.27 21.50 9.75
N THR A 108 27.90 20.58 8.87
CA THR A 108 28.55 20.39 7.58
C THR A 108 27.68 20.98 6.47
N ILE A 109 28.20 21.02 5.24
CA ILE A 109 27.44 21.40 4.05
C ILE A 109 27.26 20.16 3.21
N ILE A 110 26.02 19.81 2.91
CA ILE A 110 25.71 18.78 1.93
C ILE A 110 25.65 19.46 0.56
N PRO A 111 26.48 19.04 -0.43
CA PRO A 111 26.50 19.69 -1.73
C PRO A 111 25.13 19.73 -2.39
N ARG A 112 24.73 20.89 -2.91
CA ARG A 112 23.46 21.08 -3.62
C ARG A 112 23.15 20.00 -4.68
N PRO A 113 24.10 19.52 -5.51
CA PRO A 113 23.85 18.44 -6.46
C PRO A 113 23.32 17.14 -5.83
N PHE A 114 23.64 16.89 -4.56
CA PHE A 114 23.12 15.74 -3.82
C PHE A 114 21.61 15.88 -3.56
N TYR A 115 21.15 17.05 -3.11
CA TYR A 115 19.73 17.33 -2.92
C TYR A 115 18.95 17.33 -4.24
N GLU A 116 19.56 17.80 -5.33
CA GLU A 116 18.98 17.76 -6.68
C GLU A 116 18.81 16.32 -7.16
N CYS A 117 19.84 15.48 -6.99
CA CYS A 117 19.76 14.05 -7.30
C CYS A 117 18.67 13.32 -6.49
N LEU A 118 18.56 13.59 -5.19
CA LEU A 118 17.50 13.02 -4.35
C LEU A 118 16.11 13.44 -4.82
N SER A 119 15.94 14.71 -5.19
CA SER A 119 14.67 15.24 -5.66
C SER A 119 14.29 14.62 -7.02
N GLY A 120 15.24 14.49 -7.95
CA GLY A 120 15.01 13.82 -9.23
C GLY A 120 14.56 12.36 -9.07
N LYS A 121 15.27 11.58 -8.25
CA LYS A 121 14.87 10.20 -7.92
C LYS A 121 13.49 10.12 -7.26
N LYS A 122 13.16 11.11 -6.43
CA LYS A 122 11.84 11.19 -5.79
C LYS A 122 10.75 11.40 -6.82
N ASP A 123 10.95 12.28 -7.79
CA ASP A 123 9.99 12.53 -8.86
C ASP A 123 9.77 11.30 -9.74
N GLU A 124 10.85 10.61 -10.14
CA GLU A 124 10.78 9.33 -10.87
C GLU A 124 9.97 8.28 -10.09
N SER A 125 10.28 8.10 -8.81
CA SER A 125 9.56 7.16 -7.95
C SER A 125 8.08 7.52 -7.82
N LEU A 126 7.74 8.82 -7.70
CA LEU A 126 6.34 9.27 -7.63
C LEU A 126 5.59 8.97 -8.92
N GLN A 127 6.23 9.10 -10.09
CA GLN A 127 5.63 8.74 -11.37
C GLN A 127 5.34 7.24 -11.46
N GLU A 128 6.31 6.40 -11.08
CA GLU A 128 6.15 4.95 -11.07
C GLU A 128 5.03 4.50 -10.12
N ILE A 129 5.00 5.05 -8.89
CA ILE A 129 3.93 4.79 -7.93
C ILE A 129 2.56 5.15 -8.53
N LYS A 130 2.42 6.32 -9.17
CA LYS A 130 1.15 6.75 -9.78
C LYS A 130 0.68 5.74 -10.84
N LEU A 131 1.59 5.28 -11.71
CA LEU A 131 1.27 4.28 -12.73
C LEU A 131 0.80 2.96 -12.12
N GLU A 132 1.52 2.44 -11.14
CA GLU A 132 1.17 1.19 -10.47
C GLU A 132 -0.15 1.30 -9.68
N LEU A 133 -0.44 2.46 -9.09
CA LEU A 133 -1.72 2.70 -8.43
C LEU A 133 -2.89 2.78 -9.40
N LEU A 134 -2.69 3.33 -10.60
CA LEU A 134 -3.73 3.31 -11.63
C LEU A 134 -4.03 1.87 -12.06
N LYS A 135 -3.00 1.05 -12.30
CA LYS A 135 -3.15 -0.39 -12.58
C LYS A 135 -3.88 -1.10 -11.43
N PHE A 136 -3.51 -0.82 -10.18
CA PHE A 136 -4.15 -1.39 -8.98
C PHE A 136 -5.63 -1.04 -8.90
N LEU A 137 -5.99 0.22 -9.16
CA LEU A 137 -7.38 0.68 -9.09
C LEU A 137 -8.27 0.12 -10.21
N GLN A 138 -7.68 -0.18 -11.37
CA GLN A 138 -8.34 -0.70 -12.57
C GLN A 138 -8.36 -2.23 -12.65
N ASN A 139 -7.55 -2.94 -11.85
CA ASN A 139 -7.45 -4.40 -11.89
C ASN A 139 -8.77 -5.08 -11.48
N LYS A 140 -9.55 -5.55 -12.47
CA LYS A 140 -10.86 -6.18 -12.27
C LYS A 140 -10.74 -7.53 -11.54
N LYS A 141 -9.74 -8.35 -11.90
CA LYS A 141 -9.48 -9.65 -11.26
C LYS A 141 -9.22 -9.52 -9.77
N THR A 142 -8.32 -8.61 -9.38
CA THR A 142 -8.02 -8.32 -7.97
C THR A 142 -9.25 -7.76 -7.25
N ARG A 143 -10.04 -6.88 -7.90
CA ARG A 143 -11.29 -6.38 -7.33
C ARG A 143 -12.31 -7.49 -7.10
N SER A 144 -12.55 -8.36 -8.08
CA SER A 144 -13.48 -9.48 -7.98
C SER A 144 -13.11 -10.39 -6.81
N PHE A 145 -11.82 -10.75 -6.72
CA PHE A 145 -11.29 -11.56 -5.63
C PHE A 145 -11.58 -10.99 -4.23
N PHE A 146 -11.32 -9.69 -4.00
CA PHE A 146 -11.52 -9.08 -2.68
C PHE A 146 -12.98 -8.72 -2.37
N THR A 147 -13.84 -8.59 -3.38
CA THR A 147 -15.24 -8.18 -3.18
C THR A 147 -16.24 -9.33 -3.28
N GLY A 148 -15.80 -10.53 -3.68
CA GLY A 148 -16.66 -11.70 -3.83
C GLY A 148 -17.67 -11.59 -4.97
N LYS A 149 -17.66 -10.50 -5.75
CA LYS A 149 -18.48 -10.37 -6.97
C LYS A 149 -17.82 -11.16 -8.08
N LYS A 150 -18.44 -12.24 -8.54
CA LYS A 150 -18.09 -12.85 -9.83
C LYS A 150 -18.28 -11.79 -10.93
N GLU A 151 -17.37 -11.77 -11.90
CA GLU A 151 -17.54 -10.99 -13.12
C GLU A 151 -18.74 -11.59 -13.87
N ASP A 152 -19.78 -10.78 -14.07
CA ASP A 152 -20.81 -11.00 -15.10
C ASP A 152 -20.25 -10.59 -16.47
#